data_AF-F2EDP2-F1
#
_entry.id   AF-F2EDP2-F1
#
_cell.length_a   1.000
_cell.length_b   1.000
_cell.length_c   1.000
_cell.angle_alpha   90.00
_cell.angle_beta   90.00
_cell.angle_gamma   90.00
#
_symmetry.space_group_name_H-M   'P 1'
#
loop_
_entity.id
_entity.type
_entity.pdbx_description
1 polymer ?
#
loop_
_entity_poly.entity_id
_entity_poly.type
_entity_poly.pdbx_seq_one_letter_code
_entity_poly.pdbx_strand_id
1 'polypeptide(L)'
;GAGNRNKTKDKELAMADPSPQHVSLLDFKKSCNLAVVFKAMNVSVEDIQDALIEGNELPRLLLETILRMKPNDEEELKLRLYDGDYSQLGLAEQVMKALTDIPFAYKRISALLFMSSLQEDASSLRDSFLQLEAACGELKHRLFLKLLEAVLKTGNRLNDGTFRGGANAFKLDTLLKLSDVKGADGKTTLLHFVVQEIIRSEGVREARLAMESGRSQPSGDDLNGPVQEDGEYYSKLGLKIVSGLSSELVNAKNIAALDADALSASVLQLRRELLNAKEFLNSDMATIDENGGFHRSLVRFVEDAENETNFLLKEEKRLRSLVKKTIRYFHGNDVKDDGFSLFVIVRDFLVMLDKACKEVGASQKKAASQSRSSGSGNSASQLNPQEKQFPAVLDDHLDSSDSND
;
A
#
# COMPACT_ATOMS: atom_id res chain seq x y z
N GLY A 1 74.24 1.31 -9.90
CA GLY A 1 73.47 2.48 -9.46
C GLY A 1 73.24 3.40 -10.64
N ALA A 2 72.13 4.14 -10.64
CA ALA A 2 71.61 5.03 -11.69
C ALA A 2 70.75 4.34 -12.77
N GLY A 3 69.43 4.54 -12.65
CA GLY A 3 68.47 4.44 -13.73
C GLY A 3 67.72 5.75 -13.84
N ASN A 4 67.87 6.46 -14.96
CA ASN A 4 66.98 7.52 -15.37
C ASN A 4 67.05 7.64 -16.91
N ARG A 5 65.96 7.30 -17.61
CA ARG A 5 65.80 7.61 -19.04
C ARG A 5 64.60 8.52 -19.19
N ASN A 6 64.88 9.72 -19.68
CA ASN A 6 63.93 10.76 -20.00
C ASN A 6 64.01 11.05 -21.50
N LYS A 7 62.83 11.26 -22.10
CA LYS A 7 62.53 12.11 -23.28
C LYS A 7 63.16 11.67 -24.62
N THR A 8 62.55 11.82 -25.79
CA THR A 8 61.43 12.64 -26.30
C THR A 8 61.10 12.05 -27.68
N LYS A 9 59.84 12.11 -28.15
CA LYS A 9 59.54 12.27 -29.58
C LYS A 9 58.08 12.67 -29.79
N ASP A 10 57.93 13.85 -30.36
CA ASP A 10 56.68 14.44 -30.82
C ASP A 10 55.98 13.56 -31.86
N LYS A 11 54.65 13.45 -31.72
CA LYS A 11 53.72 13.12 -32.80
C LYS A 11 52.45 13.94 -32.60
N GLU A 12 52.48 15.11 -33.22
CA GLU A 12 51.41 15.68 -34.05
C GLU A 12 50.07 14.92 -33.96
N LEU A 13 49.15 15.46 -33.15
CA LEU A 13 47.76 15.02 -33.12
C LEU A 13 47.03 15.72 -34.26
N ALA A 14 46.58 14.91 -35.22
CA ALA A 14 45.68 15.30 -36.29
C ALA A 14 44.44 16.01 -35.73
N MET A 15 44.09 17.11 -36.39
CA MET A 15 42.89 17.90 -36.14
C MET A 15 41.65 16.98 -36.18
N ALA A 16 40.90 16.98 -35.10
CA ALA A 16 39.55 16.43 -35.09
C ALA A 16 38.65 17.30 -35.98
N ASP A 17 37.88 16.65 -36.83
CA ASP A 17 36.78 17.25 -37.60
C ASP A 17 35.89 18.09 -36.66
N PRO A 18 35.55 19.35 -36.99
CA PRO A 18 34.64 20.12 -36.16
C PRO A 18 33.25 19.49 -36.24
N SER A 19 32.81 18.89 -35.13
CA SER A 19 31.39 18.59 -34.91
C SER A 19 30.57 19.83 -35.25
N PRO A 20 29.44 19.72 -35.98
CA PRO A 20 28.64 20.89 -36.36
C PRO A 20 28.35 21.72 -35.12
N GLN A 21 28.83 22.96 -35.11
CA GLN A 21 28.63 23.89 -34.01
C GLN A 21 27.16 24.31 -34.04
N HIS A 22 26.31 23.57 -33.33
CA HIS A 22 24.92 23.96 -33.17
C HIS A 22 24.83 25.24 -32.35
N VAL A 23 23.96 26.15 -32.78
CA VAL A 23 23.70 27.40 -32.06
C VAL A 23 22.99 27.08 -30.75
N SER A 24 23.58 27.52 -29.63
CA SER A 24 23.03 27.32 -28.29
C SER A 24 22.21 28.54 -27.87
N LEU A 25 20.89 28.39 -27.81
CA LEU A 25 19.97 29.45 -27.35
C LEU A 25 19.47 29.23 -25.91
N LEU A 26 19.51 27.98 -25.46
CA LEU A 26 19.11 27.55 -24.12
C LEU A 26 20.35 27.32 -23.24
N ASP A 27 20.15 27.31 -21.92
CA ASP A 27 21.12 26.74 -21.00
C ASP A 27 21.48 25.29 -21.40
N PHE A 28 22.77 24.96 -21.30
CA PHE A 28 23.31 23.67 -21.72
C PHE A 28 22.60 22.48 -21.05
N LYS A 29 22.27 22.58 -19.76
CA LYS A 29 21.61 21.50 -19.02
C LYS A 29 20.17 21.32 -19.49
N LYS A 30 19.45 22.41 -19.78
CA LYS A 30 18.09 22.34 -20.34
C LYS A 30 18.10 21.72 -21.73
N SER A 31 18.96 22.24 -22.61
CA SER A 31 19.11 21.75 -24.00
C SER A 31 19.43 20.26 -24.03
N CYS A 32 20.40 19.82 -23.23
CA CYS A 32 20.78 18.41 -23.13
C CYS A 32 19.62 17.53 -22.64
N ASN A 33 18.94 17.91 -21.55
CA ASN A 33 17.83 17.14 -21.01
C ASN A 33 16.66 17.00 -22.00
N LEU A 34 16.29 18.09 -22.68
CA LEU A 34 15.25 18.11 -23.70
C LEU A 34 15.65 17.23 -24.88
N ALA A 35 16.87 17.41 -25.42
CA ALA A 35 17.34 16.64 -26.56
C ALA A 35 17.39 15.13 -26.30
N VAL A 36 17.74 14.70 -25.08
CA VAL A 36 17.73 13.29 -24.69
C VAL A 36 16.31 12.73 -24.71
N VAL A 37 15.34 13.43 -24.09
CA VAL A 37 13.95 12.97 -24.04
C VAL A 37 13.31 12.97 -25.43
N PHE A 38 13.55 14.02 -26.23
CA PHE A 38 13.01 14.10 -27.60
C PHE A 38 13.52 12.95 -28.48
N LYS A 39 14.83 12.65 -28.42
CA LYS A 39 15.41 11.51 -29.14
C LYS A 39 14.88 10.16 -28.64
N ALA A 40 14.70 10.00 -27.34
CA ALA A 40 14.20 8.75 -26.76
C ALA A 40 12.74 8.47 -27.14
N MET A 41 11.91 9.52 -27.28
CA MET A 41 10.50 9.40 -27.62
C MET A 41 10.25 9.29 -29.13
N ASN A 42 11.25 9.63 -29.96
CA ASN A 42 11.14 9.62 -31.42
C ASN A 42 9.93 10.42 -31.95
N VAL A 43 9.69 11.58 -31.35
CA VAL A 43 8.62 12.53 -31.72
C VAL A 43 9.25 13.69 -32.47
N SER A 44 8.68 14.07 -33.62
CA SER A 44 9.19 15.18 -34.44
C SER A 44 8.74 16.54 -33.90
N VAL A 45 9.32 17.63 -34.43
CA VAL A 45 8.87 18.99 -34.09
C VAL A 45 7.43 19.19 -34.56
N GLU A 46 7.12 18.71 -35.75
CA GLU A 46 5.80 18.76 -36.38
C GLU A 46 4.76 18.00 -35.54
N ASP A 47 5.08 16.80 -35.06
CA ASP A 47 4.19 16.03 -34.19
C ASP A 47 3.80 16.82 -32.92
N ILE A 48 4.76 17.54 -32.32
CA ILE A 48 4.51 18.39 -31.15
C ILE A 48 3.64 19.58 -31.50
N GLN A 49 3.89 20.23 -32.64
CA GLN A 49 3.07 21.35 -33.10
C GLN A 49 1.64 20.90 -33.39
N ASP A 50 1.47 19.82 -34.14
CA ASP A 50 0.18 19.23 -34.49
C ASP A 50 -0.59 18.83 -33.24
N ALA A 51 0.07 18.21 -32.26
CA ALA A 51 -0.56 17.89 -30.98
C ALA A 51 -1.06 19.13 -30.24
N LEU A 52 -0.30 20.23 -30.26
CA LEU A 52 -0.71 21.47 -29.62
C LEU A 52 -1.80 22.23 -30.40
N ILE A 53 -1.90 22.05 -31.71
CA ILE A 53 -2.92 22.69 -32.55
C ILE A 53 -4.22 21.89 -32.57
N GLU A 54 -4.14 20.56 -32.65
CA GLU A 54 -5.28 19.65 -32.81
C GLU A 54 -5.72 18.99 -31.49
N GLY A 55 -4.87 18.99 -30.47
CA GLY A 55 -5.14 18.33 -29.19
C GLY A 55 -4.86 16.83 -29.22
N ASN A 56 -3.92 16.38 -30.06
CA ASN A 56 -3.50 14.98 -30.11
C ASN A 56 -2.67 14.59 -28.88
N GLU A 57 -2.66 13.30 -28.57
CA GLU A 57 -1.91 12.76 -27.43
C GLU A 57 -0.40 12.85 -27.66
N LEU A 58 0.32 13.17 -26.59
CA LEU A 58 1.78 13.12 -26.52
C LEU A 58 2.20 12.31 -25.30
N PRO A 59 3.39 11.68 -25.31
CA PRO A 59 3.89 10.94 -24.16
C PRO A 59 3.96 11.81 -22.90
N ARG A 60 3.46 11.29 -21.76
CA ARG A 60 3.46 11.98 -20.45
C ARG A 60 4.83 12.55 -20.08
N LEU A 61 5.88 11.73 -20.19
CA LEU A 61 7.26 12.13 -19.87
C LEU A 61 7.78 13.27 -20.77
N LEU A 62 7.33 13.35 -22.02
CA LEU A 62 7.66 14.44 -22.94
C LEU A 62 7.08 15.76 -22.42
N LEU A 63 5.77 15.77 -22.14
CA LEU A 63 5.03 16.93 -21.65
C LEU A 63 5.59 17.44 -20.31
N GLU A 64 5.83 16.53 -19.35
CA GLU A 64 6.44 16.85 -18.05
C GLU A 64 7.84 17.47 -18.20
N THR A 65 8.63 16.97 -19.14
CA THR A 65 9.98 17.48 -19.37
C THR A 65 9.95 18.87 -19.98
N ILE A 66 9.05 19.15 -20.93
CA ILE A 66 8.91 20.50 -21.51
C ILE A 66 8.47 21.50 -20.43
N LEU A 67 7.49 21.16 -19.58
CA LEU A 67 7.03 22.03 -18.50
C LEU A 67 8.14 22.31 -17.48
N ARG A 68 8.91 21.30 -17.11
CA ARG A 68 10.02 21.40 -16.16
C ARG A 68 11.21 22.20 -16.71
N MET A 69 11.46 22.12 -18.01
CA MET A 69 12.57 22.78 -18.70
C MET A 69 12.13 24.05 -19.45
N LYS A 70 11.04 24.69 -19.01
CA LYS A 70 10.55 25.93 -19.59
C LYS A 70 11.69 26.98 -19.73
N PRO A 71 11.83 27.66 -20.88
CA PRO A 71 12.79 28.74 -21.07
C PRO A 71 12.47 29.87 -20.09
N ASN A 72 13.50 30.52 -19.57
CA ASN A 72 13.32 31.78 -18.87
C ASN A 72 13.06 32.92 -19.87
N ASP A 73 12.70 34.10 -19.38
CA ASP A 73 12.31 35.23 -20.24
C ASP A 73 13.43 35.65 -21.24
N GLU A 74 14.70 35.54 -20.84
CA GLU A 74 15.84 35.83 -21.71
C GLU A 74 16.02 34.78 -22.81
N GLU A 75 15.91 33.49 -22.46
CA GLU A 75 15.97 32.37 -23.39
C GLU A 75 14.80 32.40 -24.38
N GLU A 76 13.59 32.69 -23.90
CA GLU A 76 12.40 32.85 -24.74
C GLU A 76 12.57 34.00 -25.73
N LEU A 77 13.12 35.14 -25.28
CA LEU A 77 13.41 36.27 -26.16
C LEU A 77 14.47 35.90 -27.21
N LYS A 78 15.52 35.16 -26.84
CA LYS A 78 16.54 34.66 -27.78
C LYS A 78 15.93 33.73 -28.82
N LEU A 79 15.07 32.79 -28.42
CA LEU A 79 14.37 31.87 -29.33
C LEU A 79 13.47 32.63 -30.32
N ARG A 80 12.72 33.62 -29.82
CA ARG A 80 11.80 34.43 -30.63
C ARG A 80 12.55 35.31 -31.64
N LEU A 81 13.64 35.94 -31.23
CA LEU A 81 14.42 36.86 -32.06
C LEU A 81 15.45 36.18 -32.97
N TYR A 82 15.70 34.88 -32.79
CA TYR A 82 16.64 34.14 -33.64
C TYR A 82 16.17 34.14 -35.11
N ASP A 83 16.95 34.78 -35.96
CA ASP A 83 16.77 34.96 -37.41
C ASP A 83 17.81 34.20 -38.25
N GLY A 84 18.67 33.41 -37.59
CA GLY A 84 19.64 32.54 -38.24
C GLY A 84 19.03 31.30 -38.90
N ASP A 85 19.89 30.46 -39.47
CA ASP A 85 19.48 29.23 -40.15
C ASP A 85 18.94 28.20 -39.15
N TYR A 86 17.66 27.83 -39.31
CA TYR A 86 16.96 26.87 -38.45
C TYR A 86 17.67 25.51 -38.39
N SER A 87 18.35 25.10 -39.47
CA SER A 87 19.09 23.83 -39.52
C SER A 87 20.33 23.79 -38.61
N GLN A 88 20.78 24.96 -38.13
CA GLN A 88 21.90 25.08 -37.19
C GLN A 88 21.46 24.95 -35.72
N LEU A 89 20.17 24.92 -35.43
CA LEU A 89 19.64 24.70 -34.09
C LEU A 89 19.68 23.21 -33.74
N GLY A 90 20.01 22.90 -32.48
CA GLY A 90 19.80 21.57 -31.95
C GLY A 90 18.31 21.23 -31.84
N LEU A 91 17.99 19.93 -31.75
CA LEU A 91 16.59 19.46 -31.64
C LEU A 91 15.83 20.13 -30.48
N ALA A 92 16.50 20.39 -29.36
CA ALA A 92 15.90 21.08 -28.23
C ALA A 92 15.49 22.51 -28.60
N GLU A 93 16.42 23.29 -29.16
CA GLU A 93 16.17 24.67 -29.59
C GLU A 93 15.13 24.74 -30.70
N GLN A 94 15.12 23.79 -31.65
CA GLN A 94 14.12 23.69 -32.71
C GLN A 94 12.70 23.55 -32.14
N VAL A 95 12.49 22.59 -31.23
CA VAL A 95 11.20 22.39 -30.55
C VAL A 95 10.84 23.64 -29.75
N MET A 96 11.74 24.13 -28.90
CA MET A 96 11.41 25.27 -28.03
C MET A 96 11.13 26.56 -28.81
N LYS A 97 11.79 26.76 -29.97
CA LYS A 97 11.47 27.85 -30.90
C LYS A 97 10.10 27.65 -31.54
N ALA A 98 9.77 26.45 -32.01
CA ALA A 98 8.45 26.16 -32.57
C ALA A 98 7.31 26.44 -31.56
N LEU A 99 7.55 26.21 -30.26
CA LEU A 99 6.58 26.54 -29.20
C LEU A 99 6.36 28.06 -29.05
N THR A 100 7.30 28.92 -29.43
CA THR A 100 7.11 30.39 -29.30
C THR A 100 6.09 30.94 -30.28
N ASP A 101 5.81 30.20 -31.35
CA ASP A 101 4.86 30.59 -32.39
C ASP A 101 3.43 30.11 -32.08
N ILE A 102 3.26 29.27 -31.05
CA ILE A 102 1.96 28.70 -30.65
C ILE A 102 1.38 29.52 -29.49
N PRO A 103 0.20 30.15 -29.66
CA PRO A 103 -0.47 30.86 -28.59
C PRO A 103 -0.75 29.95 -27.39
N PHE A 104 -0.33 30.40 -26.22
CA PHE A 104 -0.50 29.69 -24.95
C PHE A 104 0.10 28.27 -24.94
N ALA A 105 1.19 28.02 -25.68
CA ALA A 105 1.83 26.71 -25.79
C ALA A 105 1.95 25.95 -24.45
N TYR A 106 2.46 26.59 -23.39
CA TYR A 106 2.61 25.94 -22.09
C TYR A 106 1.28 25.61 -21.39
N LYS A 107 0.23 26.43 -21.56
CA LYS A 107 -1.10 26.08 -21.04
C LYS A 107 -1.70 24.91 -21.82
N ARG A 108 -1.50 24.86 -23.14
CA ARG A 108 -1.89 23.72 -23.99
C ARG A 108 -1.16 22.44 -23.59
N ILE A 109 0.16 22.50 -23.35
CA ILE A 109 0.96 21.37 -22.84
C ILE A 109 0.45 20.89 -21.48
N SER A 110 0.16 21.80 -20.54
CA SER A 110 -0.41 21.43 -19.24
C SER A 110 -1.78 20.75 -19.37
N ALA A 111 -2.62 21.21 -20.29
CA ALA A 111 -3.91 20.59 -20.57
C ALA A 111 -3.75 19.21 -21.22
N LEU A 112 -2.85 19.04 -22.20
CA LEU A 112 -2.53 17.72 -22.77
C LEU A 112 -1.97 16.74 -21.72
N LEU A 113 -1.17 17.25 -20.78
CA LEU A 113 -0.65 16.43 -19.68
C LEU A 113 -1.80 15.91 -18.82
N PHE A 114 -2.73 16.78 -18.44
CA PHE A 114 -3.91 16.36 -17.68
C PHE A 114 -4.82 15.41 -18.49
N MET A 115 -5.00 15.68 -19.79
CA MET A 115 -5.75 14.81 -20.69
C MET A 115 -5.19 13.39 -20.75
N SER A 116 -3.86 13.27 -20.81
CA SER A 116 -3.18 11.98 -20.89
C SER A 116 -3.06 11.26 -19.54
N SER A 117 -3.01 11.98 -18.41
CA SER A 117 -2.78 11.35 -17.10
C SER A 117 -4.06 11.02 -16.32
N LEU A 118 -5.17 11.72 -16.56
CA LEU A 118 -6.39 11.60 -15.75
C LEU A 118 -6.86 10.14 -15.59
N GLN A 119 -6.85 9.34 -16.66
CA GLN A 119 -7.35 7.97 -16.61
C GLN A 119 -6.49 7.07 -15.71
N GLU A 120 -5.16 7.19 -15.80
CA GLU A 120 -4.22 6.43 -14.97
C GLU A 120 -4.32 6.87 -13.50
N ASP A 121 -4.31 8.19 -13.27
CA ASP A 121 -4.41 8.78 -11.93
C ASP A 121 -5.74 8.42 -11.25
N ALA A 122 -6.86 8.52 -11.97
CA ALA A 122 -8.18 8.14 -11.48
C ALA A 122 -8.26 6.63 -11.18
N SER A 123 -7.68 5.78 -12.03
CA SER A 123 -7.68 4.33 -11.81
C SER A 123 -6.89 3.95 -10.56
N SER A 124 -5.70 4.53 -10.38
CA SER A 124 -4.87 4.35 -9.17
C SER A 124 -5.60 4.78 -7.89
N LEU A 125 -6.35 5.90 -7.95
CA LEU A 125 -7.19 6.35 -6.84
C LEU A 125 -8.34 5.38 -6.55
N ARG A 126 -9.02 4.88 -7.58
CA ARG A 126 -10.10 3.89 -7.40
C ARG A 126 -9.59 2.59 -6.79
N ASP A 127 -8.42 2.11 -7.19
CA ASP A 127 -7.80 0.92 -6.58
C ASP A 127 -7.52 1.15 -5.10
N SER A 128 -6.98 2.32 -4.75
CA SER A 128 -6.75 2.72 -3.35
C SER A 128 -8.07 2.78 -2.56
N PHE A 129 -9.15 3.27 -3.18
CA PHE A 129 -10.48 3.34 -2.58
C PHE A 129 -11.09 1.97 -2.33
N LEU A 130 -10.99 1.05 -3.30
CA LEU A 130 -11.45 -0.33 -3.15
C LEU A 130 -10.69 -1.07 -2.04
N GLN A 131 -9.37 -0.90 -1.98
CA GLN A 131 -8.56 -1.45 -0.89
C GLN A 131 -8.98 -0.89 0.47
N LEU A 132 -9.29 0.41 0.54
CA LEU A 132 -9.70 1.04 1.79
C LEU A 132 -11.06 0.54 2.28
N GLU A 133 -12.01 0.38 1.37
CA GLU A 133 -13.32 -0.19 1.68
C GLU A 133 -13.22 -1.65 2.14
N ALA A 134 -12.45 -2.46 1.40
CA ALA A 134 -12.19 -3.84 1.76
C ALA A 134 -11.51 -3.95 3.13
N ALA A 135 -10.48 -3.14 3.39
CA ALA A 135 -9.79 -3.10 4.67
C ALA A 135 -10.73 -2.80 5.85
N CYS A 136 -11.64 -1.82 5.70
CA CYS A 136 -12.66 -1.55 6.72
C CYS A 136 -13.59 -2.75 6.97
N GLY A 137 -13.93 -3.51 5.93
CA GLY A 137 -14.71 -4.74 6.02
C GLY A 137 -13.95 -5.89 6.70
N GLU A 138 -12.69 -6.09 6.33
CA GLU A 138 -11.80 -7.15 6.85
C GLU A 138 -11.60 -7.05 8.38
N LEU A 139 -11.61 -5.85 8.95
CA LEU A 139 -11.51 -5.70 10.41
C LEU A 139 -12.71 -6.29 11.17
N LYS A 140 -13.81 -6.60 10.50
CA LYS A 140 -14.96 -7.31 11.08
C LYS A 140 -14.88 -8.83 10.89
N HIS A 141 -13.76 -9.35 10.40
CA HIS A 141 -13.56 -10.77 10.22
C HIS A 141 -13.73 -11.54 11.53
N ARG A 142 -14.52 -12.63 11.51
CA ARG A 142 -14.93 -13.40 12.71
C ARG A 142 -13.74 -13.79 13.57
N LEU A 143 -12.68 -14.31 12.96
CA LEU A 143 -11.52 -14.81 13.68
C LEU A 143 -10.72 -13.67 14.33
N PHE A 144 -10.68 -12.49 13.71
CA PHE A 144 -10.05 -11.32 14.31
C PHE A 144 -10.83 -10.87 15.54
N LEU A 145 -12.16 -10.74 15.44
CA LEU A 145 -13.02 -10.39 16.59
C LEU A 145 -12.92 -11.42 17.73
N LYS A 146 -12.89 -12.72 17.40
CA LYS A 146 -12.71 -13.79 18.40
C LYS A 146 -11.35 -13.69 19.09
N LEU A 147 -10.30 -13.30 18.36
CA LEU A 147 -8.99 -13.06 18.95
C LEU A 147 -9.02 -11.86 19.92
N LEU A 148 -9.69 -10.76 19.55
CA LEU A 148 -9.89 -9.63 20.47
C LEU A 148 -10.63 -10.06 21.74
N GLU A 149 -11.67 -10.87 21.61
CA GLU A 149 -12.42 -11.42 22.76
C GLU A 149 -11.53 -12.28 23.66
N ALA A 150 -10.70 -13.16 23.08
CA ALA A 150 -9.77 -13.99 23.84
C ALA A 150 -8.71 -13.14 24.57
N VAL A 151 -8.22 -12.07 23.93
CA VAL A 151 -7.31 -11.10 24.59
C VAL A 151 -8.01 -10.42 25.76
N LEU A 152 -9.25 -9.96 25.59
CA LEU A 152 -10.01 -9.31 26.67
C LEU A 152 -10.23 -10.26 27.86
N LYS A 153 -10.69 -11.49 27.60
CA LYS A 153 -10.93 -12.49 28.65
C LYS A 153 -9.64 -12.85 29.39
N THR A 154 -8.56 -13.08 28.65
CA THR A 154 -7.26 -13.41 29.24
C THR A 154 -6.71 -12.24 30.06
N GLY A 155 -6.84 -11.01 29.55
CA GLY A 155 -6.44 -9.80 30.24
C GLY A 155 -7.21 -9.57 31.54
N ASN A 156 -8.54 -9.72 31.51
CA ASN A 156 -9.39 -9.58 32.69
C ASN A 156 -9.01 -10.58 33.77
N ARG A 157 -8.75 -11.83 33.37
CA ARG A 157 -8.36 -12.89 34.29
C ARG A 157 -6.99 -12.67 34.91
N LEU A 158 -6.00 -12.25 34.11
CA LEU A 158 -4.66 -11.93 34.61
C LEU A 158 -4.66 -10.74 35.59
N ASN A 159 -5.60 -9.81 35.40
CA ASN A 159 -5.72 -8.59 36.21
C ASN A 159 -6.84 -8.70 37.25
N ASP A 160 -7.31 -9.91 37.57
CA ASP A 160 -8.36 -10.10 38.56
C ASP A 160 -7.96 -9.53 39.92
N GLY A 161 -8.91 -8.94 40.63
CA GLY A 161 -8.66 -8.21 41.89
C GLY A 161 -7.86 -6.91 41.75
N THR A 162 -7.49 -6.47 40.54
CA THR A 162 -6.85 -5.17 40.28
C THR A 162 -7.82 -4.18 39.61
N PHE A 163 -7.48 -2.89 39.60
CA PHE A 163 -8.26 -1.87 38.87
C PHE A 163 -8.31 -2.08 37.35
N ARG A 164 -7.49 -3.00 36.81
CA ARG A 164 -7.45 -3.36 35.38
C ARG A 164 -8.25 -4.63 35.07
N GLY A 165 -8.79 -5.32 36.08
CA GLY A 165 -9.69 -6.46 35.91
C GLY A 165 -11.12 -6.02 35.57
N GLY A 166 -11.94 -6.96 35.08
CA GLY A 166 -13.36 -6.71 34.78
C GLY A 166 -13.63 -5.65 33.70
N ALA A 167 -12.68 -5.42 32.78
CA ALA A 167 -12.86 -4.48 31.69
C ALA A 167 -13.85 -5.02 30.65
N ASN A 168 -14.64 -4.12 30.06
CA ASN A 168 -15.56 -4.45 28.97
C ASN A 168 -14.92 -4.29 27.57
N ALA A 169 -13.82 -3.55 27.48
CA ALA A 169 -13.08 -3.29 26.25
C ALA A 169 -11.65 -2.90 26.57
N PHE A 170 -10.78 -2.94 25.56
CA PHE A 170 -9.41 -2.45 25.62
C PHE A 170 -9.08 -1.67 24.35
N LYS A 171 -8.11 -0.74 24.42
CA LYS A 171 -7.64 -0.03 23.23
C LYS A 171 -6.81 -0.95 22.35
N LEU A 172 -6.99 -0.89 21.04
CA LEU A 172 -6.34 -1.81 20.11
C LEU A 172 -4.80 -1.80 20.17
N ASP A 173 -4.16 -0.69 20.58
CA ASP A 173 -2.71 -0.63 20.83
C ASP A 173 -2.21 -1.61 21.89
N THR A 174 -3.10 -2.11 22.76
CA THR A 174 -2.79 -3.14 23.75
C THR A 174 -2.36 -4.45 23.09
N LEU A 175 -2.81 -4.73 21.86
CA LEU A 175 -2.41 -5.91 21.10
C LEU A 175 -0.89 -5.98 20.90
N LEU A 176 -0.25 -4.82 20.73
CA LEU A 176 1.19 -4.72 20.50
C LEU A 176 2.02 -4.99 21.76
N LYS A 177 1.38 -5.04 22.94
CA LYS A 177 2.03 -5.28 24.24
C LYS A 177 1.95 -6.75 24.67
N LEU A 178 1.21 -7.59 23.94
CA LEU A 178 1.00 -8.99 24.30
C LEU A 178 2.29 -9.84 24.22
N SER A 179 3.29 -9.41 23.45
CA SER A 179 4.62 -10.04 23.43
C SER A 179 5.49 -9.68 24.63
N ASP A 180 5.16 -8.60 25.34
CA ASP A 180 6.01 -8.08 26.41
C ASP A 180 5.71 -8.76 27.75
N VAL A 181 4.48 -9.23 27.91
CA VAL A 181 4.05 -10.01 29.07
C VAL A 181 4.54 -11.45 28.91
N LYS A 182 5.50 -11.85 29.73
CA LYS A 182 6.11 -13.19 29.71
C LYS A 182 5.61 -14.04 30.88
N GLY A 183 5.45 -15.33 30.62
CA GLY A 183 5.16 -16.32 31.64
C GLY A 183 6.39 -16.65 32.50
N ALA A 184 6.21 -17.54 33.47
CA ALA A 184 7.24 -17.93 34.44
C ALA A 184 8.54 -18.49 33.80
N ASP A 185 8.46 -19.02 32.57
CA ASP A 185 9.61 -19.54 31.83
C ASP A 185 10.47 -18.45 31.17
N GLY A 186 10.03 -17.18 31.20
CA GLY A 186 10.69 -16.04 30.56
C GLY A 186 10.76 -16.12 29.03
N LYS A 187 10.12 -17.12 28.42
CA LYS A 187 10.18 -17.42 26.97
C LYS A 187 8.82 -17.34 26.32
N THR A 188 7.80 -17.92 26.94
CA THR A 188 6.44 -17.92 26.43
C THR A 188 5.76 -16.61 26.80
N THR A 189 5.17 -15.94 25.81
CA THR A 189 4.49 -14.66 26.01
C THR A 189 2.98 -14.85 26.13
N LEU A 190 2.26 -13.82 26.58
CA LEU A 190 0.80 -13.83 26.63
C LEU A 190 0.20 -14.03 25.22
N LEU A 191 0.84 -13.48 24.19
CA LEU A 191 0.43 -13.71 22.80
C LEU A 191 0.49 -15.21 22.43
N HIS A 192 1.53 -15.93 22.83
CA HIS A 192 1.64 -17.36 22.56
C HIS A 192 0.48 -18.14 23.19
N PHE A 193 0.15 -17.81 24.44
CA PHE A 193 -0.94 -18.43 25.16
C PHE A 193 -2.29 -18.18 24.46
N VAL A 194 -2.60 -16.93 24.12
CA VAL A 194 -3.83 -16.57 23.40
C VAL A 194 -3.91 -17.29 22.04
N VAL A 195 -2.79 -17.35 21.30
CA VAL A 195 -2.73 -18.04 20.01
C VAL A 195 -3.02 -19.52 20.15
N GLN A 196 -2.44 -20.20 21.15
CA GLN A 196 -2.71 -21.61 21.41
C GLN A 196 -4.17 -21.88 21.73
N GLU A 197 -4.80 -21.02 22.54
CA GLU A 197 -6.20 -21.16 22.90
C GLU A 197 -7.13 -20.96 21.68
N ILE A 198 -6.83 -19.98 20.83
CA ILE A 198 -7.56 -19.81 19.57
C ILE A 198 -7.33 -21.02 18.64
N ILE A 199 -6.10 -21.52 18.51
CA ILE A 199 -5.78 -22.71 17.71
C ILE A 199 -6.62 -23.91 18.18
N ARG A 200 -6.64 -24.17 19.49
CA ARG A 200 -7.42 -25.27 20.06
C ARG A 200 -8.91 -25.12 19.76
N SER A 201 -9.49 -23.95 20.05
CA SER A 201 -10.92 -23.72 19.86
C SER A 201 -11.35 -23.73 18.38
N GLU A 202 -10.53 -23.22 17.47
CA GLU A 202 -10.81 -23.25 16.02
C GLU A 202 -10.59 -24.63 15.41
N GLY A 203 -9.60 -25.38 15.88
CA GLY A 203 -9.38 -26.77 15.47
C GLY A 203 -10.57 -27.66 15.81
N VAL A 204 -11.09 -27.56 17.03
CA VAL A 204 -12.28 -28.29 17.46
C VAL A 204 -13.51 -27.87 16.66
N ARG A 205 -13.73 -26.57 16.45
CA ARG A 205 -14.85 -26.05 15.66
C ARG A 205 -14.83 -26.59 14.23
N GLU A 206 -13.68 -26.53 13.58
CA GLU A 206 -13.55 -26.95 12.18
C GLU A 206 -13.73 -28.46 12.01
N ALA A 207 -13.23 -29.26 12.96
CA ALA A 207 -13.47 -30.70 12.96
C ALA A 207 -14.95 -31.05 13.14
N ARG A 208 -15.68 -30.33 14.01
CA ARG A 208 -17.13 -30.52 14.17
C ARG A 208 -17.89 -30.22 12.88
N LEU A 209 -17.57 -29.11 12.21
CA LEU A 209 -18.17 -28.78 10.92
C LEU A 209 -17.87 -29.81 9.82
N ALA A 210 -16.67 -30.40 9.82
CA ALA A 210 -16.31 -31.46 8.89
C ALA A 210 -17.14 -32.74 9.12
N MET A 211 -17.39 -33.09 10.38
CA MET A 211 -18.25 -34.22 10.76
C MET A 211 -19.71 -33.99 10.35
N GLU A 212 -20.26 -32.79 10.58
CA GLU A 212 -21.63 -32.42 10.19
C GLU A 212 -21.81 -32.39 8.66
N SER A 213 -20.75 -32.07 7.91
CA SER A 213 -20.78 -32.00 6.44
C SER A 213 -20.56 -33.34 5.73
N GLY A 214 -20.48 -34.46 6.46
CA GLY A 214 -20.33 -35.80 5.89
C GLY A 214 -18.97 -36.06 5.20
N ARG A 215 -17.94 -35.25 5.47
CA ARG A 215 -16.57 -35.52 5.01
C ARG A 215 -15.93 -36.53 5.96
N SER A 216 -16.00 -37.80 5.61
CA SER A 216 -15.52 -38.94 6.40
C SER A 216 -14.09 -38.77 6.90
N GLN A 217 -13.85 -39.28 8.12
CA GLN A 217 -12.52 -39.52 8.69
C GLN A 217 -11.62 -40.34 7.74
N PRO A 218 -10.28 -40.22 7.82
CA PRO A 218 -9.41 -41.30 7.37
C PRO A 218 -9.70 -42.52 8.24
N SER A 219 -10.15 -43.59 7.62
CA SER A 219 -10.48 -44.87 8.23
C SER A 219 -9.34 -45.41 9.09
N GLY A 220 -9.61 -45.61 10.37
CA GLY A 220 -8.96 -46.58 11.23
C GLY A 220 -10.06 -47.33 11.96
N ASP A 221 -10.17 -48.64 11.72
CA ASP A 221 -11.10 -49.53 12.41
C ASP A 221 -10.88 -49.43 13.93
N ASP A 222 -11.85 -48.87 14.66
CA ASP A 222 -12.21 -49.28 16.03
C ASP A 222 -13.44 -48.46 16.50
N LEU A 223 -14.63 -48.97 16.16
CA LEU A 223 -15.88 -48.56 16.78
C LEU A 223 -15.99 -49.20 18.17
N ASN A 224 -15.51 -48.51 19.21
CA ASN A 224 -16.06 -48.44 20.57
C ASN A 224 -14.99 -47.97 21.58
N GLY A 225 -14.82 -46.65 21.69
CA GLY A 225 -14.07 -45.99 22.75
C GLY A 225 -14.39 -44.49 22.77
N PRO A 226 -14.31 -43.79 23.92
CA PRO A 226 -14.46 -42.34 23.92
C PRO A 226 -13.39 -41.78 22.97
N VAL A 227 -13.80 -40.90 22.05
CA VAL A 227 -12.93 -40.24 21.07
C VAL A 227 -11.64 -39.84 21.75
N GLN A 228 -10.58 -40.62 21.52
CA GLN A 228 -9.27 -40.30 22.06
C GLN A 228 -8.85 -39.04 21.30
N GLU A 229 -8.95 -37.90 21.98
CA GLU A 229 -8.69 -36.58 21.44
C GLU A 229 -7.30 -36.58 20.81
N ASP A 230 -7.22 -36.70 19.49
CA ASP A 230 -5.96 -36.53 18.78
C ASP A 230 -5.64 -35.03 18.79
N GLY A 231 -5.13 -34.55 19.93
CA GLY A 231 -4.83 -33.14 20.17
C GLY A 231 -3.87 -32.58 19.12
N GLU A 232 -3.05 -33.43 18.50
CA GLU A 232 -2.18 -33.07 17.38
C GLU A 232 -2.98 -32.72 16.11
N TYR A 233 -4.06 -33.47 15.81
CA TYR A 233 -4.94 -33.20 14.68
C TYR A 233 -5.67 -31.86 14.80
N TYR A 234 -6.38 -31.64 15.92
CA TYR A 234 -7.10 -30.38 16.15
C TYR A 234 -6.15 -29.19 16.18
N SER A 235 -4.98 -29.34 16.81
CA SER A 235 -3.98 -28.29 16.85
C SER A 235 -3.45 -27.93 15.46
N LYS A 236 -3.17 -28.92 14.61
CA LYS A 236 -2.72 -28.67 13.23
C LYS A 236 -3.78 -27.96 12.40
N LEU A 237 -5.06 -28.36 12.54
CA LEU A 237 -6.18 -27.74 11.84
C LEU A 237 -6.38 -26.28 12.28
N GLY A 238 -6.39 -26.04 13.59
CA GLY A 238 -6.47 -24.70 14.16
C GLY A 238 -5.30 -23.81 13.76
N LEU A 239 -4.06 -24.32 13.81
CA LEU A 239 -2.87 -23.58 13.41
C LEU A 239 -2.93 -23.13 11.95
N LYS A 240 -3.49 -23.96 11.06
CA LYS A 240 -3.70 -23.59 9.65
C LYS A 240 -4.71 -22.43 9.52
N ILE A 241 -5.79 -22.46 10.31
CA ILE A 241 -6.82 -21.41 10.30
C ILE A 241 -6.24 -20.09 10.83
N VAL A 242 -5.57 -20.13 11.98
CA VAL A 242 -5.04 -18.92 12.64
C VAL A 242 -3.91 -18.29 11.84
N SER A 243 -3.00 -19.10 11.28
CA SER A 243 -1.94 -18.58 10.40
C SER A 243 -2.46 -18.05 9.06
N GLY A 244 -3.68 -18.41 8.65
CA GLY A 244 -4.35 -17.83 7.49
C GLY A 244 -4.93 -16.43 7.71
N LEU A 245 -5.11 -15.99 8.97
CA LEU A 245 -5.75 -14.69 9.26
C LEU A 245 -5.02 -13.51 8.62
N SER A 246 -3.69 -13.56 8.57
CA SER A 246 -2.86 -12.52 7.94
C SER A 246 -3.15 -12.38 6.44
N SER A 247 -3.59 -13.45 5.76
CA SER A 247 -4.00 -13.41 4.35
C SER A 247 -5.42 -12.89 4.18
N GLU A 248 -6.33 -13.18 5.12
CA GLU A 248 -7.71 -12.67 5.11
C GLU A 248 -7.79 -11.16 5.37
N LEU A 249 -6.79 -10.59 6.04
CA LEU A 249 -6.69 -9.15 6.38
C LEU A 249 -5.61 -8.44 5.53
N VAL A 250 -5.47 -8.83 4.27
CA VAL A 250 -4.41 -8.32 3.39
C VAL A 250 -4.59 -6.84 3.07
N ASN A 251 -5.81 -6.38 2.82
CA ASN A 251 -6.04 -4.97 2.50
C ASN A 251 -5.79 -4.09 3.73
N ALA A 252 -6.16 -4.55 4.93
CA ALA A 252 -5.80 -3.86 6.17
C ALA A 252 -4.28 -3.65 6.32
N LYS A 253 -3.44 -4.62 5.89
CA LYS A 253 -1.98 -4.46 5.87
C LYS A 253 -1.50 -3.48 4.81
N ASN A 254 -2.12 -3.48 3.63
CA ASN A 254 -1.75 -2.59 2.53
C ASN A 254 -2.09 -1.13 2.84
N ILE A 255 -3.27 -0.86 3.41
CA ILE A 255 -3.68 0.49 3.81
C ILE A 255 -2.75 1.09 4.86
N ALA A 256 -2.18 0.27 5.75
CA ALA A 256 -1.20 0.72 6.73
C ALA A 256 0.11 1.28 6.12
N ALA A 257 0.37 1.04 4.83
CA ALA A 257 1.50 1.62 4.11
C ALA A 257 1.13 2.89 3.33
N LEU A 258 -0.17 3.19 3.20
CA LEU A 258 -0.65 4.39 2.53
C LEU A 258 -0.64 5.59 3.49
N ASP A 259 -0.46 6.78 2.91
CA ASP A 259 -0.60 8.05 3.60
C ASP A 259 -1.98 8.64 3.28
N ALA A 260 -2.79 8.86 4.33
CA ALA A 260 -4.15 9.35 4.19
C ALA A 260 -4.20 10.78 3.62
N ASP A 261 -3.24 11.63 4.00
CA ASP A 261 -3.16 13.01 3.53
C ASP A 261 -2.67 13.06 2.09
N ALA A 262 -1.72 12.20 1.70
CA ALA A 262 -1.28 12.05 0.32
C ALA A 262 -2.41 11.58 -0.60
N LEU A 263 -3.20 10.58 -0.19
CA LEU A 263 -4.37 10.14 -0.96
C LEU A 263 -5.36 11.30 -1.19
N SER A 264 -5.61 12.07 -0.14
CA SER A 264 -6.49 13.25 -0.19
C SER A 264 -5.91 14.36 -1.08
N ALA A 265 -4.61 14.58 -1.02
CA ALA A 265 -3.89 15.55 -1.83
C ALA A 265 -3.93 15.20 -3.32
N SER A 266 -3.83 13.91 -3.67
CA SER A 266 -3.96 13.43 -5.05
C SER A 266 -5.35 13.69 -5.63
N VAL A 267 -6.42 13.43 -4.88
CA VAL A 267 -7.79 13.75 -5.32
C VAL A 267 -7.97 15.26 -5.51
N LEU A 268 -7.42 16.06 -4.60
CA LEU A 268 -7.45 17.52 -4.72
C LEU A 268 -6.58 18.04 -5.87
N GLN A 269 -5.51 17.33 -6.24
CA GLN A 269 -4.67 17.67 -7.39
C GLN A 269 -5.44 17.55 -8.69
N LEU A 270 -6.15 16.43 -8.92
CA LEU A 270 -7.01 16.27 -10.10
C LEU A 270 -8.09 17.36 -10.16
N ARG A 271 -8.67 17.73 -9.01
CA ARG A 271 -9.60 18.87 -8.95
C ARG A 271 -8.95 20.19 -9.37
N ARG A 272 -7.72 20.47 -8.92
CA ARG A 272 -7.00 21.69 -9.32
C ARG A 272 -6.70 21.69 -10.82
N GLU A 273 -6.24 20.58 -11.36
CA GLU A 273 -5.95 20.45 -12.80
C GLU A 273 -7.20 20.64 -13.66
N LEU A 274 -8.33 20.06 -13.25
CA LEU A 274 -9.63 20.31 -13.88
C LEU A 274 -10.02 21.79 -13.85
N LEU A 275 -9.87 22.46 -12.69
CA LEU A 275 -10.19 23.89 -12.58
C LEU A 275 -9.29 24.73 -13.49
N ASN A 276 -7.99 24.43 -13.56
CA ASN A 276 -7.07 25.11 -14.45
C ASN A 276 -7.43 24.89 -15.93
N ALA A 277 -7.80 23.66 -16.31
CA ALA A 277 -8.25 23.35 -17.67
C ALA A 277 -9.55 24.10 -18.03
N LYS A 278 -10.51 24.17 -17.09
CA LYS A 278 -11.73 24.96 -17.24
C LYS A 278 -11.46 26.44 -17.38
N GLU A 279 -10.57 26.99 -16.57
CA GLU A 279 -10.19 28.39 -16.66
C GLU A 279 -9.53 28.68 -18.01
N PHE A 280 -8.59 27.84 -18.43
CA PHE A 280 -7.92 27.97 -19.73
C PHE A 280 -8.91 27.92 -20.90
N LEU A 281 -9.87 26.99 -20.84
CA LEU A 281 -10.91 26.83 -21.86
C LEU A 281 -11.82 28.06 -21.95
N ASN A 282 -12.33 28.55 -20.80
CA ASN A 282 -13.34 29.60 -20.76
C ASN A 282 -12.79 31.03 -20.85
N SER A 283 -11.47 31.22 -20.70
CA SER A 283 -10.84 32.53 -20.76
C SER A 283 -9.91 32.66 -21.97
N ASP A 284 -8.75 32.02 -21.93
CA ASP A 284 -7.72 32.18 -22.95
C ASP A 284 -8.18 31.62 -24.31
N MET A 285 -8.72 30.40 -24.34
CA MET A 285 -9.07 29.72 -25.59
C MET A 285 -10.28 30.35 -26.29
N ALA A 286 -11.24 30.89 -25.52
CA ALA A 286 -12.40 31.61 -26.05
C ALA A 286 -11.99 32.85 -26.88
N THR A 287 -10.79 33.40 -26.68
CA THR A 287 -10.35 34.61 -27.38
C THR A 287 -9.62 34.35 -28.69
N ILE A 288 -9.06 33.15 -28.90
CA ILE A 288 -8.13 32.88 -30.01
C ILE A 288 -8.68 31.87 -31.01
N ASP A 289 -9.40 30.85 -30.55
CA ASP A 289 -9.67 29.68 -31.41
C ASP A 289 -10.87 28.84 -30.92
N GLU A 290 -12.06 29.44 -30.86
CA GLU A 290 -13.30 28.79 -30.39
C GLU A 290 -13.70 27.54 -31.20
N ASN A 291 -13.13 27.34 -32.39
CA ASN A 291 -13.45 26.21 -33.27
C ASN A 291 -12.22 25.42 -33.73
N GLY A 292 -11.07 25.58 -33.07
CA GLY A 292 -9.87 24.81 -33.37
C GLY A 292 -9.97 23.35 -32.96
N GLY A 293 -9.07 22.51 -33.49
CA GLY A 293 -8.97 21.10 -33.10
C GLY A 293 -8.75 20.94 -31.60
N PHE A 294 -7.76 21.64 -31.06
CA PHE A 294 -7.45 21.62 -29.64
C PHE A 294 -8.64 22.05 -28.76
N HIS A 295 -9.35 23.12 -29.14
CA HIS A 295 -10.51 23.59 -28.38
C HIS A 295 -11.59 22.51 -28.31
N ARG A 296 -11.95 21.89 -29.44
CA ARG A 296 -12.94 20.80 -29.46
C ARG A 296 -12.52 19.61 -28.60
N SER A 297 -11.24 19.23 -28.67
CA SER A 297 -10.67 18.14 -27.87
C SER A 297 -10.73 18.45 -26.37
N LEU A 298 -10.36 19.66 -25.98
CA LEU A 298 -10.39 20.10 -24.58
C LEU A 298 -11.82 20.22 -24.03
N VAL A 299 -12.78 20.72 -24.82
CA VAL A 299 -14.20 20.82 -24.41
C VAL A 299 -14.74 19.43 -24.02
N ARG A 300 -14.57 18.44 -24.90
CA ARG A 300 -15.04 17.06 -24.66
C ARG A 300 -14.39 16.47 -23.42
N PHE A 301 -13.07 16.62 -23.31
CA PHE A 301 -12.33 16.10 -22.18
C PHE A 301 -12.75 16.75 -20.85
N VAL A 302 -12.95 18.07 -20.81
CA VAL A 302 -13.34 18.77 -19.57
C VAL A 302 -14.70 18.31 -19.05
N GLU A 303 -15.65 18.03 -19.94
CA GLU A 303 -16.95 17.48 -19.57
C GLU A 303 -16.81 16.09 -18.90
N ASP A 304 -16.04 15.20 -19.50
CA ASP A 304 -15.77 13.86 -18.95
C ASP A 304 -14.98 13.92 -17.64
N ALA A 305 -13.94 14.77 -17.60
CA ALA A 305 -13.08 14.97 -16.44
C ALA A 305 -13.83 15.56 -15.24
N GLU A 306 -14.84 16.38 -15.48
CA GLU A 306 -15.71 16.92 -14.43
C GLU A 306 -16.53 15.83 -13.76
N ASN A 307 -17.11 14.92 -14.53
CA ASN A 307 -17.85 13.78 -13.99
C ASN A 307 -16.95 12.89 -13.15
N GLU A 308 -15.77 12.56 -13.68
CA GLU A 308 -14.80 11.68 -13.02
C GLU A 308 -14.28 12.30 -11.71
N THR A 309 -13.82 13.55 -11.76
CA THR A 309 -13.29 14.26 -10.59
C THR A 309 -14.35 14.41 -9.50
N ASN A 310 -15.60 14.70 -9.88
CA ASN A 310 -16.71 14.80 -8.93
C ASN A 310 -17.04 13.46 -8.28
N PHE A 311 -16.96 12.35 -9.02
CA PHE A 311 -17.10 11.01 -8.46
C PHE A 311 -16.01 10.74 -7.42
N LEU A 312 -14.74 10.92 -7.78
CA LEU A 312 -13.60 10.68 -6.89
C LEU A 312 -13.68 11.51 -5.60
N LEU A 313 -14.09 12.79 -5.69
CA LEU A 313 -14.29 13.66 -4.52
C LEU A 313 -15.42 13.20 -3.60
N LYS A 314 -16.53 12.68 -4.15
CA LYS A 314 -17.64 12.16 -3.35
C LYS A 314 -17.22 10.86 -2.67
N GLU A 315 -16.50 10.01 -3.39
CA GLU A 315 -16.10 8.70 -2.92
C GLU A 315 -15.02 8.77 -1.84
N GLU A 316 -14.05 9.66 -2.01
CA GLU A 316 -13.07 9.99 -0.97
C GLU A 316 -13.73 10.39 0.35
N LYS A 317 -14.75 11.28 0.29
CA LYS A 317 -15.50 11.71 1.48
C LYS A 317 -16.28 10.56 2.11
N ARG A 318 -16.93 9.72 1.30
CA ARG A 318 -17.66 8.55 1.76
C ARG A 318 -16.73 7.59 2.50
N LEU A 319 -15.57 7.29 1.91
CA LEU A 319 -14.59 6.38 2.48
C LEU A 319 -13.93 6.95 3.73
N ARG A 320 -13.60 8.24 3.76
CA ARG A 320 -13.14 8.88 5.00
C ARG A 320 -14.17 8.75 6.12
N SER A 321 -15.47 8.89 5.82
CA SER A 321 -16.54 8.62 6.80
C SER A 321 -16.57 7.16 7.26
N LEU A 322 -16.37 6.22 6.34
CA LEU A 322 -16.29 4.79 6.65
C LEU A 322 -15.10 4.46 7.56
N VAL A 323 -13.92 5.01 7.28
CA VAL A 323 -12.72 4.87 8.12
C VAL A 323 -13.00 5.42 9.51
N LYS A 324 -13.58 6.63 9.62
CA LYS A 324 -13.97 7.21 10.92
C LYS A 324 -14.98 6.35 11.68
N LYS A 325 -15.96 5.75 11.00
CA LYS A 325 -16.90 4.80 11.63
C LYS A 325 -16.18 3.55 12.13
N THR A 326 -15.21 3.06 11.38
CA THR A 326 -14.39 1.88 11.73
C THR A 326 -13.50 2.17 12.93
N ILE A 327 -12.82 3.33 12.96
CA ILE A 327 -12.03 3.78 14.12
C ILE A 327 -12.92 3.90 15.37
N ARG A 328 -14.08 4.53 15.25
CA ARG A 328 -15.04 4.66 16.36
C ARG A 328 -15.53 3.31 16.88
N TYR A 329 -15.69 2.32 16.00
CA TYR A 329 -16.08 0.97 16.41
C TYR A 329 -15.04 0.32 17.35
N PHE A 330 -13.74 0.51 17.09
CA PHE A 330 -12.68 -0.11 17.90
C PHE A 330 -12.19 0.76 19.07
N HIS A 331 -12.24 2.08 18.96
CA HIS A 331 -11.67 2.98 19.97
C HIS A 331 -12.66 3.95 20.64
N GLY A 332 -13.94 3.95 20.23
CA GLY A 332 -14.94 4.87 20.77
C GLY A 332 -14.82 6.30 20.24
N ASN A 333 -15.49 7.24 20.90
CA ASN A 333 -15.67 8.62 20.41
C ASN A 333 -14.50 9.58 20.71
N ASP A 334 -13.55 9.20 21.57
CA ASP A 334 -12.48 10.09 22.07
C ASP A 334 -11.19 10.04 21.23
N VAL A 335 -11.26 9.53 20.00
CA VAL A 335 -10.07 9.32 19.16
C VAL A 335 -9.89 10.43 18.14
N LYS A 336 -8.67 10.96 18.11
CA LYS A 336 -8.21 11.91 17.10
C LYS A 336 -8.26 11.28 15.72
N ASP A 337 -8.56 12.09 14.72
CA ASP A 337 -8.59 11.68 13.32
C ASP A 337 -7.16 11.45 12.80
N ASP A 338 -6.54 10.36 13.23
CA ASP A 338 -5.14 10.04 12.95
C ASP A 338 -4.98 9.24 11.65
N GLY A 339 -5.89 9.46 10.69
CA GLY A 339 -5.88 8.84 9.37
C GLY A 339 -5.96 7.31 9.42
N PHE A 340 -4.88 6.63 9.01
CA PHE A 340 -4.81 5.16 8.89
C PHE A 340 -4.12 4.46 10.07
N SER A 341 -3.91 5.14 11.20
CA SER A 341 -3.21 4.59 12.39
C SER A 341 -3.79 3.27 12.91
N LEU A 342 -5.11 3.09 12.86
CA LEU A 342 -5.78 1.83 13.20
C LEU A 342 -5.23 0.65 12.40
N PHE A 343 -5.05 0.84 11.08
CA PHE A 343 -4.54 -0.19 10.19
C PHE A 343 -3.07 -0.51 10.47
N VAL A 344 -2.27 0.48 10.88
CA VAL A 344 -0.88 0.29 11.32
C VAL A 344 -0.82 -0.64 12.53
N ILE A 345 -1.66 -0.41 13.54
CA ILE A 345 -1.75 -1.29 14.73
C ILE A 345 -2.12 -2.71 14.32
N VAL A 346 -3.12 -2.88 13.44
CA VAL A 346 -3.56 -4.20 12.98
C VAL A 346 -2.46 -4.91 12.19
N ARG A 347 -1.79 -4.22 11.27
CA ARG A 347 -0.66 -4.78 10.50
C ARG A 347 0.43 -5.30 11.42
N ASP A 348 0.87 -4.47 12.37
CA ASP A 348 1.97 -4.82 13.27
C ASP A 348 1.58 -5.98 14.19
N PHE A 349 0.33 -6.00 14.66
CA PHE A 349 -0.21 -7.13 15.39
C PHE A 349 -0.25 -8.41 14.54
N LEU A 350 -0.68 -8.36 13.28
CA LEU A 350 -0.69 -9.53 12.39
C LEU A 350 0.72 -10.09 12.16
N VAL A 351 1.74 -9.23 12.06
CA VAL A 351 3.14 -9.66 11.99
C VAL A 351 3.56 -10.39 13.28
N MET A 352 3.16 -9.89 14.44
CA MET A 352 3.39 -10.56 15.73
C MET A 352 2.66 -11.90 15.82
N LEU A 353 1.41 -11.96 15.34
CA LEU A 353 0.59 -13.16 15.29
C LEU A 353 1.22 -14.24 14.42
N ASP A 354 1.69 -13.89 13.22
CA ASP A 354 2.36 -14.81 12.30
C ASP A 354 3.62 -15.41 12.91
N LYS A 355 4.40 -14.58 13.64
CA LYS A 355 5.56 -15.03 14.39
C LYS A 355 5.18 -16.01 15.50
N ALA A 356 4.19 -15.66 16.33
CA ALA A 356 3.72 -16.52 17.40
C ALA A 356 3.18 -17.87 16.87
N CYS A 357 2.44 -17.88 15.76
CA CYS A 357 1.96 -19.11 15.13
C CYS A 357 3.12 -20.03 14.69
N LYS A 358 4.18 -19.47 14.12
CA LYS A 358 5.39 -20.23 13.73
C LYS A 358 6.10 -20.82 14.95
N GLU A 359 6.23 -20.05 16.03
CA GLU A 359 6.90 -20.47 17.27
C GLU A 359 6.10 -21.56 18.02
N VAL A 360 4.77 -21.41 18.09
CA VAL A 360 3.85 -22.43 18.63
C VAL A 360 3.92 -23.72 17.80
N GLY A 361 3.82 -23.61 16.47
CA GLY A 361 3.88 -24.78 15.59
C GLY A 361 5.22 -25.52 15.64
N ALA A 362 6.34 -24.80 15.81
CA ALA A 362 7.65 -25.41 16.00
C ALA A 362 7.76 -26.15 17.34
N SER A 363 7.19 -25.58 18.41
CA SER A 363 7.19 -26.18 19.75
C SER A 363 6.36 -27.47 19.79
N GLN A 364 5.22 -27.49 19.10
CA GLN A 364 4.36 -28.69 18.98
C GLN A 364 5.06 -29.82 18.21
N LYS A 365 5.75 -29.52 17.10
CA LYS A 365 6.55 -30.52 16.36
C LYS A 365 7.68 -31.11 17.19
N LYS A 366 8.36 -30.29 18.00
CA LYS A 366 9.41 -30.76 18.91
C LYS A 366 8.85 -31.69 19.98
N ALA A 367 7.72 -31.32 20.61
CA ALA A 367 7.05 -32.16 21.60
C ALA A 367 6.62 -33.52 21.02
N ALA A 368 6.03 -33.54 19.82
CA ALA A 368 5.64 -34.77 19.12
C ALA A 368 6.85 -35.65 18.73
N SER A 369 8.00 -35.06 18.40
CA SER A 369 9.23 -35.81 18.12
C SER A 369 9.85 -36.43 19.38
N GLN A 370 9.73 -35.76 20.53
CA GLN A 370 10.24 -36.25 21.81
C GLN A 370 9.36 -37.38 22.37
N SER A 371 8.03 -37.26 22.29
CA SER A 371 7.10 -38.30 22.74
C SER A 371 7.22 -39.60 21.96
N ARG A 372 7.53 -39.53 20.65
CA ARG A 372 7.81 -40.71 19.82
C ARG A 372 9.15 -41.40 20.12
N SER A 373 10.07 -40.72 20.81
CA SER A 373 11.40 -41.25 21.18
C SER A 373 11.45 -41.88 22.57
N SER A 374 10.52 -41.54 23.46
CA SER A 374 10.40 -42.09 24.82
C SER A 374 9.25 -43.09 24.89
N GLY A 375 9.52 -44.37 24.64
CA GLY A 375 8.52 -45.43 24.74
C GLY A 375 8.00 -45.63 26.17
N SER A 376 6.67 -45.71 26.30
CA SER A 376 5.86 -46.23 27.42
C SER A 376 6.01 -45.55 28.80
N GLY A 377 4.89 -45.01 29.33
CA GLY A 377 4.72 -44.79 30.77
C GLY A 377 3.66 -43.77 31.18
N ASN A 378 2.50 -44.28 31.61
CA ASN A 378 1.47 -43.66 32.48
C ASN A 378 0.90 -42.27 32.13
N SER A 379 -0.31 -42.31 31.58
CA SER A 379 -1.29 -41.23 31.55
C SER A 379 -1.90 -40.98 32.94
N ALA A 380 -1.29 -40.10 33.70
CA ALA A 380 -2.01 -39.25 34.66
C ALA A 380 -2.29 -37.91 33.96
N SER A 381 -3.49 -37.36 34.15
CA SER A 381 -3.94 -36.05 33.66
C SER A 381 -3.00 -34.94 34.14
N GLN A 382 -1.87 -34.75 33.47
CA GLN A 382 -0.98 -33.64 33.69
C GLN A 382 -1.56 -32.44 32.95
N LEU A 383 -1.97 -31.43 33.73
CA LEU A 383 -2.17 -30.06 33.26
C LEU A 383 -1.08 -29.70 32.24
N ASN A 384 -1.51 -29.13 31.11
CA ASN A 384 -0.67 -28.82 29.97
C ASN A 384 0.54 -27.97 30.47
N PRO A 385 1.80 -28.26 30.10
CA PRO A 385 2.98 -27.60 30.69
C PRO A 385 2.96 -26.06 30.67
N GLN A 386 2.14 -25.47 29.80
CA GLN A 386 1.99 -24.03 29.62
C GLN A 386 0.85 -23.42 30.46
N GLU A 387 -0.10 -24.21 30.94
CA GLU A 387 -1.09 -23.78 31.94
C GLU A 387 -0.33 -23.32 33.21
N LYS A 388 0.78 -24.00 33.56
CA LYS A 388 1.68 -23.60 34.65
C LYS A 388 2.41 -22.26 34.44
N GLN A 389 2.43 -21.72 33.21
CA GLN A 389 3.15 -20.49 32.89
C GLN A 389 2.33 -19.23 33.16
N PHE A 390 1.00 -19.35 33.20
CA PHE A 390 0.06 -18.30 33.61
C PHE A 390 -0.96 -18.84 34.63
N PRO A 391 -0.57 -19.08 35.89
CA PRO A 391 -1.41 -19.76 36.89
C PRO A 391 -2.72 -19.03 37.20
N ALA A 392 -2.70 -17.69 37.21
CA ALA A 392 -3.90 -16.86 37.39
C ALA A 392 -4.95 -17.09 36.29
N VAL A 393 -4.54 -17.63 35.14
CA VAL A 393 -5.40 -17.94 34.00
C VAL A 393 -5.95 -19.37 34.10
N LEU A 394 -5.98 -20.04 35.27
CA LEU A 394 -6.49 -21.42 35.40
C LEU A 394 -7.58 -21.68 36.46
N ASP A 395 -7.73 -20.83 37.47
CA ASP A 395 -8.53 -21.10 38.68
C ASP A 395 -10.06 -21.27 38.55
N ASP A 396 -10.64 -21.50 37.37
CA ASP A 396 -12.11 -21.64 37.21
C ASP A 396 -12.57 -22.69 36.20
N HIS A 397 -11.67 -23.55 35.67
CA HIS A 397 -12.10 -24.62 34.76
C HIS A 397 -12.88 -25.77 35.44
N LEU A 398 -13.17 -25.67 36.74
CA LEU A 398 -13.82 -26.71 37.55
C LEU A 398 -15.28 -26.42 37.95
N ASP A 399 -15.81 -25.20 37.78
CA ASP A 399 -17.15 -24.82 38.28
C ASP A 399 -18.22 -24.58 37.20
N SER A 400 -18.03 -25.11 35.98
CA SER A 400 -19.10 -25.17 34.97
C SER A 400 -19.53 -26.59 34.63
N SER A 401 -19.78 -27.38 35.67
CA SER A 401 -20.63 -28.57 35.60
C SER A 401 -21.68 -28.44 36.70
N ASP A 402 -22.94 -28.64 36.32
CA ASP A 402 -24.15 -28.64 37.15
C ASP A 402 -24.76 -27.28 37.55
N SER A 403 -25.63 -26.78 36.67
CA SER A 403 -27.02 -26.41 37.06
C SER A 403 -27.84 -26.05 35.81
N ASN A 404 -28.50 -27.06 35.25
CA ASN A 404 -29.73 -26.90 34.48
C ASN A 404 -30.65 -28.06 34.88
N ASP A 405 -31.58 -27.75 35.78
CA ASP A 405 -32.94 -28.31 35.80
C ASP A 405 -33.87 -27.21 35.28
#